data_AF-A0A9Q1LDE8-F1
#
_entry.id   AF-A0A9Q1LDE8-F1
#
_cell.length_a   1.000
_cell.length_b   1.000
_cell.length_c   1.000
_cell.angle_alpha   90.00
_cell.angle_beta   90.00
_cell.angle_gamma   90.00
#
_symmetry.space_group_name_H-M   'P 1'
#
loop_
_entity.id
_entity.type
_entity.pdbx_description
1 polymer ?
#
loop_
_entity_poly.entity_id
_entity_poly.type
_entity_poly.pdbx_seq_one_letter_code
_entity_poly.pdbx_strand_id
1 'polypeptide(L)'
;MGSQNFDENSSINIKDSNFNSNATVSLYKDSNFDSNSAVSFTIEKYGAICSSQNPDLNNLFGCSASIDDIRKGFSVKKLQRKLLDGSSEFQELEEFEFGVPSGSVVLFPSEDSIGVEEIDFEVKNLIVLDGTWAKAKRMYNENPWLKVLPHVKLDVEKLSLYSEVRCQPKAGYLSTIESIVYALKGVGEEDCEGLDHLLDVFESMVGDQRRCKDERLKPKSLQL
;
A
#
# COMPACT_ATOMS: atom_id res chain seq x y z
N MET A 1 -12.27 -50.62 -14.99
CA MET A 1 -13.40 -50.57 -15.95
C MET A 1 -14.58 -49.96 -15.22
N GLY A 2 -15.18 -48.90 -15.77
CA GLY A 2 -16.43 -48.33 -15.27
C GLY A 2 -16.32 -46.86 -14.89
N SER A 3 -16.56 -46.00 -15.87
CA SER A 3 -16.59 -44.54 -15.83
C SER A 3 -17.96 -43.97 -15.38
N GLN A 4 -18.03 -42.62 -15.30
CA GLN A 4 -19.20 -41.73 -15.41
C GLN A 4 -19.93 -41.36 -14.08
N ASN A 5 -20.36 -40.12 -13.79
CA ASN A 5 -20.55 -38.89 -14.58
C ASN A 5 -20.41 -37.62 -13.72
N PHE A 6 -20.01 -36.54 -14.39
CA PHE A 6 -20.22 -35.13 -14.01
C PHE A 6 -21.72 -34.80 -14.03
N ASP A 7 -22.17 -33.94 -13.12
CA ASP A 7 -23.32 -33.07 -13.36
C ASP A 7 -23.02 -31.64 -12.86
N GLU A 8 -23.25 -30.70 -13.77
CA GLU A 8 -23.18 -29.25 -13.63
C GLU A 8 -24.41 -28.67 -12.92
N ASN A 9 -24.29 -27.40 -12.51
CA ASN A 9 -25.34 -26.43 -12.17
C ASN A 9 -25.79 -26.31 -10.71
N SER A 10 -25.14 -25.40 -9.98
CA SER A 10 -25.86 -24.38 -9.21
C SER A 10 -25.09 -23.06 -9.17
N SER A 11 -25.25 -22.27 -10.23
CA SER A 11 -24.88 -20.86 -10.26
C SER A 11 -25.80 -20.07 -9.34
N ILE A 12 -25.28 -19.51 -8.25
CA ILE A 12 -25.96 -18.44 -7.51
C ILE A 12 -25.15 -17.15 -7.70
N ASN A 13 -25.76 -16.27 -8.50
CA ASN A 13 -25.42 -14.87 -8.71
C ASN A 13 -25.13 -14.14 -7.39
N ILE A 14 -23.94 -13.56 -7.27
CA ILE A 14 -23.71 -12.42 -6.37
C ILE A 14 -23.43 -11.22 -7.28
N LYS A 15 -24.51 -10.56 -7.71
CA LYS A 15 -24.47 -9.21 -8.26
C LYS A 15 -24.72 -8.22 -7.13
N ASP A 16 -23.81 -7.25 -7.07
CA ASP A 16 -23.96 -5.90 -6.52
C ASP A 16 -24.10 -5.83 -4.98
N SER A 17 -23.43 -4.97 -4.24
CA SER A 17 -22.75 -3.70 -4.53
C SER A 17 -22.00 -3.26 -3.26
N ASN A 18 -21.21 -2.19 -3.37
CA ASN A 18 -20.40 -1.55 -2.32
C ASN A 18 -18.92 -1.98 -2.25
N PHE A 19 -18.28 -2.10 -3.41
CA PHE A 19 -16.86 -1.80 -3.49
C PHE A 19 -16.69 -0.27 -3.53
N ASN A 20 -16.70 0.36 -2.35
CA ASN A 20 -16.38 1.77 -2.24
C ASN A 20 -14.87 1.91 -2.48
N SER A 21 -14.48 2.45 -3.64
CA SER A 21 -13.08 2.58 -4.07
C SER A 21 -12.34 3.72 -3.36
N ASN A 22 -12.69 4.00 -2.12
CA ASN A 22 -12.05 5.03 -1.31
C ASN A 22 -10.93 4.37 -0.51
N ALA A 23 -9.86 3.97 -1.20
CA ALA A 23 -8.56 3.91 -0.55
C ALA A 23 -8.17 5.36 -0.27
N THR A 24 -8.60 5.87 0.88
CA THR A 24 -8.22 7.20 1.34
C THR A 24 -6.73 7.16 1.61
N VAL A 25 -5.94 7.68 0.68
CA VAL A 25 -4.55 8.05 0.97
C VAL A 25 -4.66 9.20 1.97
N SER A 26 -4.38 8.93 3.24
CA SER A 26 -4.31 9.97 4.28
C SER A 26 -3.06 10.80 4.00
N LEU A 27 -3.20 11.78 3.12
CA LEU A 27 -2.15 12.72 2.75
C LEU A 27 -2.04 13.77 3.85
N TYR A 28 -1.03 13.66 4.70
CA TYR A 28 -0.58 14.79 5.50
C TYR A 28 -0.01 15.83 4.53
N LYS A 29 -0.70 16.98 4.39
CA LYS A 29 -0.15 18.13 3.68
C LYS A 29 0.96 18.72 4.53
N ASP A 30 2.21 18.38 4.22
CA ASP A 30 3.33 19.11 4.78
C ASP A 30 3.36 20.54 4.22
N SER A 31 3.42 21.50 5.14
CA SER A 31 3.45 22.94 4.85
C SER A 31 4.81 23.44 4.33
N ASN A 32 5.78 22.53 4.21
CA ASN A 32 7.14 22.79 3.71
C ASN A 32 7.37 22.29 2.27
N PHE A 33 6.32 21.96 1.52
CA PHE A 33 6.48 21.59 0.11
C PHE A 33 6.87 22.83 -0.70
N ASP A 34 8.16 22.95 -1.00
CA ASP A 34 8.68 23.93 -1.93
C ASP A 34 8.13 23.56 -3.32
N SER A 35 7.18 24.34 -3.83
CA SER A 35 6.37 24.04 -5.03
C SER A 35 7.17 24.04 -6.34
N ASN A 36 8.49 23.96 -6.26
CA ASN A 36 9.44 24.04 -7.36
C ASN A 36 10.05 22.67 -7.69
N SER A 37 9.38 21.56 -7.32
CA SER A 37 9.84 20.22 -7.69
C SER A 37 9.88 20.10 -9.22
N ALA A 38 11.08 19.88 -9.77
CA ALA A 38 11.31 19.82 -11.21
C ALA A 38 10.57 18.67 -11.91
N VAL A 39 10.06 17.70 -11.15
CA VAL A 39 9.41 16.49 -11.64
C VAL A 39 7.97 16.42 -11.11
N SER A 40 7.02 16.20 -12.02
CA SER A 40 5.60 15.98 -11.70
C SER A 40 5.07 14.76 -12.47
N PHE A 41 4.37 13.86 -11.78
CA PHE A 41 3.68 12.72 -12.40
C PHE A 41 2.19 12.99 -12.50
N THR A 42 1.63 12.88 -13.71
CA THR A 42 0.19 12.93 -13.91
C THR A 42 -0.38 11.51 -13.96
N ILE A 43 -1.29 11.19 -13.05
CA ILE A 43 -1.92 9.87 -12.94
C ILE A 43 -3.42 9.91 -13.33
N GLU A 44 -3.86 8.88 -14.04
CA GLU A 44 -5.24 8.66 -14.45
C GLU A 44 -6.01 7.80 -13.41
N LYS A 45 -7.23 7.38 -13.77
CA LYS A 45 -8.01 6.45 -12.95
C LYS A 45 -7.23 5.14 -12.73
N TYR A 46 -7.18 4.69 -11.47
CA TYR A 46 -6.34 3.58 -11.00
C TYR A 46 -4.83 3.84 -11.04
N GLY A 47 -4.40 5.11 -10.97
CA GLY A 47 -3.01 5.51 -10.69
C GLY A 47 -2.02 5.32 -11.84
N ALA A 48 -2.46 4.84 -13.00
CA ALA A 48 -1.64 4.74 -14.20
C ALA A 48 -1.10 6.12 -14.63
N ILE A 49 0.20 6.23 -14.92
CA ILE A 49 0.78 7.47 -15.43
C ILE A 49 0.22 7.75 -16.82
N CYS A 50 -0.21 8.99 -17.08
CA CYS A 50 -0.88 9.39 -18.31
C CYS A 50 -0.04 9.03 -19.55
N SER A 51 -0.71 8.44 -20.55
CA SER A 51 -0.07 7.89 -21.76
C SER A 51 0.72 8.90 -22.60
N SER A 52 0.43 10.21 -22.51
CA SER A 52 1.22 11.27 -23.15
C SER A 52 2.63 11.42 -22.54
N GLN A 53 2.84 10.88 -21.34
CA GLN A 53 4.13 10.81 -20.65
C GLN A 53 4.77 9.41 -20.73
N ASN A 54 4.23 8.48 -21.54
CA ASN A 54 4.63 7.07 -21.50
C ASN A 54 4.86 6.45 -22.89
N PRO A 55 6.06 5.91 -23.12
CA PRO A 55 6.13 4.51 -23.46
C PRO A 55 7.19 3.83 -22.58
N ASP A 56 6.72 3.00 -21.66
CA ASP A 56 7.47 2.29 -20.61
C ASP A 56 8.05 3.14 -19.47
N LEU A 57 7.62 2.87 -18.23
CA LEU A 57 8.36 3.28 -17.02
C LEU A 57 9.79 2.72 -16.98
N ASN A 58 10.08 1.66 -17.73
CA ASN A 58 11.46 1.21 -17.93
C ASN A 58 12.30 2.27 -18.67
N ASN A 59 11.65 3.10 -19.50
CA ASN A 59 12.21 4.30 -20.11
C ASN A 59 12.00 5.55 -19.24
N LEU A 60 11.73 5.45 -17.93
CA LEU A 60 11.82 6.61 -17.03
C LEU A 60 13.28 7.10 -16.91
N PHE A 61 14.26 6.26 -17.25
CA PHE A 61 15.62 6.69 -17.62
C PHE A 61 15.69 7.57 -18.89
N GLY A 62 14.59 7.71 -19.62
CA GLY A 62 14.42 8.52 -20.82
C GLY A 62 13.48 9.73 -20.64
N CYS A 63 12.93 9.95 -19.43
CA CYS A 63 12.45 11.26 -19.03
C CYS A 63 13.69 12.16 -18.86
N SER A 64 13.66 13.43 -19.27
CA SER A 64 14.83 14.32 -19.10
C SER A 64 15.21 14.58 -17.64
N ALA A 65 14.41 14.09 -16.69
CA ALA A 65 14.69 14.15 -15.27
C ALA A 65 15.64 13.01 -14.87
N SER A 66 16.78 13.37 -14.27
CA SER A 66 17.71 12.39 -13.73
C SER A 66 17.15 11.74 -12.45
N ILE A 67 17.66 10.56 -12.07
CA ILE A 67 17.37 9.95 -10.75
C ILE A 67 17.65 10.96 -9.62
N ASP A 68 18.67 11.80 -9.78
CA ASP A 68 19.04 12.82 -8.81
C ASP A 68 18.00 13.94 -8.70
N ASP A 69 17.22 14.19 -9.75
CA ASP A 69 16.10 15.15 -9.71
C ASP A 69 14.88 14.55 -9.01
N ILE A 70 14.60 13.26 -9.22
CA ILE A 70 13.54 12.54 -8.50
C ILE A 70 13.83 12.47 -6.99
N ARG A 71 15.11 12.27 -6.62
CA ARG A 71 15.56 12.22 -5.21
C ARG A 71 15.33 13.54 -4.45
N LYS A 72 15.25 14.68 -5.15
CA LYS A 72 14.92 15.99 -4.55
C LYS A 72 13.43 16.13 -4.20
N GLY A 73 12.61 15.15 -4.58
CA GLY A 73 11.16 15.16 -4.41
C GLY A 73 10.43 15.51 -5.70
N PHE A 74 9.15 15.15 -5.76
CA PHE A 74 8.30 15.30 -6.94
C PHE A 74 6.84 15.51 -6.54
N SER A 75 6.03 16.07 -7.44
CA SER A 75 4.56 16.12 -7.24
C SER A 75 3.87 14.97 -7.96
N VAL A 76 2.77 14.50 -7.40
CA VAL A 76 1.86 13.54 -8.00
C VAL A 76 0.50 14.19 -8.12
N LYS A 77 -0.01 14.25 -9.34
CA LYS A 77 -1.27 14.91 -9.68
C LYS A 77 -2.20 13.91 -10.32
N LYS A 78 -3.42 13.78 -9.79
CA LYS A 78 -4.45 12.92 -10.37
C LYS A 78 -5.47 13.75 -11.14
N LEU A 79 -5.73 13.33 -12.37
CA LEU A 79 -6.78 13.90 -13.21
C LEU A 79 -7.96 12.93 -13.31
N GLN A 80 -9.17 13.48 -13.25
CA GLN A 80 -10.41 12.78 -13.50
C GLN A 80 -11.03 13.32 -14.79
N ARG A 81 -11.34 12.41 -15.73
CA ARG A 81 -12.17 12.74 -16.89
C ARG A 81 -13.64 12.67 -16.51
N LYS A 82 -14.36 13.74 -16.76
CA LYS A 82 -15.82 13.81 -16.65
C LYS A 82 -16.40 14.03 -18.05
N LEU A 83 -17.35 13.19 -18.45
CA LEU A 83 -18.09 13.41 -19.70
C LEU A 83 -18.96 14.65 -19.54
N LEU A 84 -18.88 15.58 -20.51
CA LEU A 84 -19.74 16.76 -20.53
C LEU A 84 -21.13 16.34 -21.00
N ASP A 85 -22.14 16.68 -20.21
CA ASP A 85 -23.51 16.20 -20.38
C ASP A 85 -24.03 16.52 -21.79
N GLY A 86 -24.46 15.50 -22.53
CA GLY A 86 -24.98 15.63 -23.90
C GLY A 86 -23.94 15.82 -25.01
N SER A 87 -22.63 15.69 -24.74
CA SER A 87 -21.57 15.76 -25.76
C SER A 87 -20.62 14.56 -25.72
N SER A 88 -19.87 14.33 -26.81
CA SER A 88 -18.75 13.37 -26.85
C SER A 88 -17.46 13.94 -26.26
N GLU A 89 -17.51 15.12 -25.64
CA GLU A 89 -16.35 15.84 -25.12
C GLU A 89 -16.12 15.49 -23.64
N PHE A 90 -14.86 15.33 -23.27
CA PHE A 90 -14.43 15.09 -21.89
C PHE A 90 -13.82 16.36 -21.32
N GLN A 91 -14.19 16.70 -20.08
CA GLN A 91 -13.47 17.67 -19.28
C GLN A 91 -12.50 16.94 -18.35
N GLU A 92 -11.23 17.29 -18.41
CA GLU A 92 -10.25 16.90 -17.40
C GLU A 92 -10.31 17.85 -16.21
N LEU A 93 -10.53 17.30 -15.02
CA LEU A 93 -10.54 18.03 -13.77
C LEU A 93 -9.48 17.45 -12.85
N GLU A 94 -8.81 18.31 -12.11
CA GLU A 94 -7.86 17.89 -11.08
C GLU A 94 -8.62 17.28 -9.91
N GLU A 95 -8.33 16.02 -9.60
CA GLU A 95 -8.89 15.33 -8.45
C GLU A 95 -8.10 15.68 -7.19
N PHE A 96 -6.77 15.57 -7.27
CA PHE A 96 -5.85 15.98 -6.21
C PHE A 96 -4.44 16.21 -6.75
N GLU A 97 -3.63 16.92 -5.98
CA GLU A 97 -2.18 17.03 -6.14
C GLU A 97 -1.51 16.93 -4.76
N PHE A 98 -0.41 16.19 -4.68
CA PHE A 98 0.41 16.09 -3.47
C PHE A 98 1.90 16.00 -3.79
N GLY A 99 2.72 16.41 -2.84
CA GLY A 99 4.17 16.33 -2.92
C GLY A 99 4.70 15.06 -2.27
N VAL A 100 5.70 14.44 -2.89
CA VAL A 100 6.57 13.44 -2.28
C VAL A 100 7.90 14.13 -1.98
N PRO A 101 8.22 14.39 -0.70
CA PRO A 101 9.44 15.09 -0.33
C PRO A 101 10.70 14.26 -0.56
N SER A 102 11.86 14.92 -0.62
CA SER A 102 13.17 14.26 -0.67
C SER A 102 13.39 13.31 0.52
N GLY A 103 14.12 12.21 0.31
CA GLY A 103 14.37 11.22 1.36
C GLY A 103 13.15 10.36 1.71
N SER A 104 12.16 10.30 0.81
CA SER A 104 11.04 9.36 0.90
C SER A 104 11.43 7.96 0.41
N VAL A 105 11.03 6.94 1.16
CA VAL A 105 11.20 5.53 0.77
C VAL A 105 9.88 4.77 0.87
N VAL A 106 9.74 3.70 0.10
CA VAL A 106 8.57 2.82 0.13
C VAL A 106 8.91 1.53 0.85
N LEU A 107 8.13 1.20 1.89
CA LEU A 107 8.20 -0.09 2.58
C LEU A 107 7.45 -1.15 1.78
N PHE A 108 8.15 -1.84 0.88
CA PHE A 108 7.57 -2.87 0.04
C PHE A 108 8.64 -3.86 -0.48
N PRO A 109 8.43 -5.18 -0.38
CA PRO A 109 9.37 -6.18 -0.83
C PRO A 109 9.31 -6.35 -2.37
N SER A 110 9.90 -5.40 -3.10
CA SER A 110 10.12 -5.47 -4.55
C SER A 110 11.44 -6.21 -4.88
N GLU A 111 11.68 -6.52 -6.16
CA GLU A 111 12.91 -7.20 -6.60
C GLU A 111 14.17 -6.40 -6.27
N ASP A 112 14.12 -5.06 -6.40
CA ASP A 112 15.22 -4.15 -6.12
C ASP A 112 15.21 -3.58 -4.69
N SER A 113 14.44 -4.18 -3.78
CA SER A 113 14.35 -3.71 -2.39
C SER A 113 15.57 -4.08 -1.56
N ILE A 114 16.08 -3.10 -0.81
CA ILE A 114 17.20 -3.27 0.13
C ILE A 114 16.66 -3.54 1.54
N GLY A 115 17.40 -4.33 2.34
CA GLY A 115 17.06 -4.54 3.73
C GLY A 115 17.09 -3.22 4.50
N VAL A 116 16.18 -3.00 5.45
CA VAL A 116 16.19 -1.77 6.25
C VAL A 116 17.52 -1.55 6.97
N GLU A 117 18.16 -2.62 7.44
CA GLU A 117 19.48 -2.58 8.11
C GLU A 117 20.65 -2.27 7.14
N GLU A 118 20.40 -2.35 5.82
CA GLU A 118 21.40 -2.12 4.77
C GLU A 118 21.33 -0.69 4.20
N ILE A 119 20.45 0.15 4.74
CA ILE A 119 20.28 1.52 4.29
C ILE A 119 21.53 2.34 4.66
N ASP A 120 22.16 2.94 3.64
CA ASP A 120 23.35 3.79 3.78
C ASP A 120 23.05 5.30 3.57
N PHE A 121 21.77 5.67 3.52
CA PHE A 121 21.30 7.03 3.30
C PHE A 121 20.26 7.45 4.34
N GLU A 122 20.12 8.76 4.55
CA GLU A 122 19.14 9.31 5.48
C GLU A 122 17.69 9.11 4.98
N VAL A 123 16.87 8.41 5.75
CA VAL A 123 15.44 8.25 5.48
C VAL A 123 14.66 9.27 6.28
N LYS A 124 13.91 10.13 5.58
CA LYS A 124 13.09 11.19 6.20
C LYS A 124 11.61 10.84 6.24
N ASN A 125 11.15 10.08 5.26
CA ASN A 125 9.73 9.78 5.10
C ASN A 125 9.55 8.31 4.72
N LEU A 126 8.69 7.61 5.45
CA LEU A 126 8.34 6.22 5.19
C LEU A 126 6.94 6.13 4.59
N ILE A 127 6.83 5.60 3.38
CA ILE A 127 5.55 5.33 2.72
C ILE A 127 5.19 3.87 2.95
N VAL A 128 4.01 3.63 3.55
CA VAL A 128 3.51 2.29 3.86
C VAL A 128 2.14 2.08 3.20
N LEU A 129 1.96 0.92 2.56
CA LEU A 129 0.72 0.55 1.89
C LEU A 129 -0.19 -0.25 2.83
N ASP A 130 -1.23 0.40 3.37
CA ASP A 130 -2.15 -0.25 4.31
C ASP A 130 -3.17 -1.15 3.61
N GLY A 131 -3.25 -2.40 4.07
CA GLY A 131 -4.25 -3.34 3.61
C GLY A 131 -3.81 -4.80 3.77
N THR A 132 -4.56 -5.71 3.16
CA THR A 132 -4.06 -7.08 3.00
C THR A 132 -2.92 -7.10 1.99
N TRP A 133 -2.05 -8.10 2.04
CA TRP A 133 -0.96 -8.26 1.07
C TRP A 133 -1.40 -8.19 -0.39
N ALA A 134 -2.53 -8.80 -0.73
CA ALA A 134 -3.11 -8.71 -2.07
C ALA A 134 -3.53 -7.27 -2.42
N LYS A 135 -4.09 -6.51 -1.47
CA LYS A 135 -4.45 -5.10 -1.65
C LYS A 135 -3.21 -4.22 -1.77
N ALA A 136 -2.22 -4.39 -0.90
CA ALA A 136 -0.96 -3.63 -0.95
C ALA A 136 -0.22 -3.86 -2.29
N LYS A 137 -0.10 -5.13 -2.74
CA LYS A 137 0.48 -5.44 -4.05
C LYS A 137 -0.31 -4.83 -5.21
N ARG A 138 -1.63 -4.80 -5.11
CA ARG A 138 -2.48 -4.12 -6.08
C ARG A 138 -2.24 -2.61 -6.08
N MET A 139 -2.23 -1.96 -4.91
CA MET A 139 -1.94 -0.52 -4.80
C MET A 139 -0.56 -0.20 -5.39
N TYR A 140 0.45 -1.00 -5.09
CA TYR A 140 1.79 -0.85 -5.66
C TYR A 140 1.80 -0.90 -7.19
N ASN A 141 1.11 -1.90 -7.77
CA ASN A 141 1.04 -2.06 -9.23
C ASN A 141 0.21 -0.97 -9.92
N GLU A 142 -0.84 -0.50 -9.26
CA GLU A 142 -1.73 0.57 -9.74
C GLU A 142 -1.09 1.96 -9.59
N ASN A 143 -0.02 2.14 -8.81
CA ASN A 143 0.61 3.45 -8.59
C ASN A 143 2.08 3.42 -9.06
N PRO A 144 2.37 3.50 -10.37
CA PRO A 144 3.73 3.33 -10.88
C PRO A 144 4.72 4.39 -10.40
N TRP A 145 4.25 5.55 -9.95
CA TRP A 145 5.10 6.56 -9.31
C TRP A 145 5.76 6.04 -8.03
N LEU A 146 5.23 5.00 -7.37
CA LEU A 146 5.90 4.35 -6.24
C LEU A 146 7.21 3.65 -6.66
N LYS A 147 7.29 3.18 -7.91
CA LYS A 147 8.44 2.43 -8.43
C LYS A 147 9.71 3.27 -8.56
N VAL A 148 9.55 4.60 -8.59
CA VAL A 148 10.67 5.54 -8.77
C VAL A 148 11.38 5.84 -7.45
N LEU A 149 10.76 5.47 -6.32
CA LEU A 149 11.30 5.65 -4.99
C LEU A 149 12.22 4.49 -4.62
N PRO A 150 13.20 4.70 -3.72
CA PRO A 150 13.91 3.61 -3.08
C PRO A 150 12.93 2.68 -2.36
N HIS A 151 13.13 1.37 -2.54
CA HIS A 151 12.33 0.34 -1.89
C HIS A 151 13.11 -0.27 -0.74
N VAL A 152 12.46 -0.35 0.42
CA VAL A 152 13.02 -0.97 1.62
C VAL A 152 12.15 -2.16 2.02
N LYS A 153 12.79 -3.23 2.49
CA LYS A 153 12.11 -4.44 2.96
C LYS A 153 12.55 -4.80 4.37
N LEU A 154 11.67 -5.55 5.04
CA LEU A 154 11.93 -6.09 6.36
C LEU A 154 12.34 -7.55 6.22
N ASP A 155 13.57 -7.87 6.62
CA ASP A 155 14.03 -9.25 6.70
C ASP A 155 13.71 -9.79 8.10
N VAL A 156 12.41 -10.03 8.34
CA VAL A 156 11.90 -10.50 9.64
C VAL A 156 11.57 -11.99 9.55
N GLU A 157 12.30 -12.81 10.30
CA GLU A 157 12.03 -14.26 10.39
C GLU A 157 10.91 -14.60 11.38
N LYS A 158 10.39 -13.61 12.13
CA LYS A 158 9.34 -13.80 13.13
C LYS A 158 7.97 -14.03 12.48
N LEU A 159 7.14 -14.84 13.14
CA LEU A 159 5.71 -14.94 12.84
C LEU A 159 5.01 -13.66 13.33
N SER A 160 4.06 -13.16 12.53
CA SER A 160 3.24 -12.00 12.90
C SER A 160 2.37 -12.32 14.13
N LEU A 161 2.29 -11.39 15.08
CA LEU A 161 1.34 -11.42 16.20
C LEU A 161 -0.11 -11.52 15.69
N TYR A 162 -0.37 -11.02 14.48
CA TYR A 162 -1.68 -11.06 13.84
C TYR A 162 -2.06 -12.42 13.23
N SER A 163 -1.10 -13.37 13.17
CA SER A 163 -1.29 -14.67 12.50
C SER A 163 -2.40 -15.54 13.12
N GLU A 164 -2.72 -15.33 14.40
CA GLU A 164 -3.78 -16.07 15.09
C GLU A 164 -5.19 -15.59 14.73
N VAL A 165 -5.34 -14.32 14.36
CA VAL A 165 -6.64 -13.74 13.99
C VAL A 165 -6.84 -13.75 12.48
N ARG A 166 -5.77 -13.64 11.69
CA ARG A 166 -5.80 -13.81 10.23
C ARG A 166 -4.69 -14.72 9.73
N CYS A 167 -5.06 -15.61 8.82
CA CYS A 167 -4.09 -16.44 8.10
C CYS A 167 -3.20 -15.55 7.23
N GLN A 168 -1.90 -15.50 7.56
CA GLN A 168 -0.89 -14.83 6.74
C GLN A 168 -0.36 -15.79 5.68
N PRO A 169 0.00 -15.31 4.47
CA PRO A 169 0.45 -16.19 3.39
C PRO A 169 1.69 -17.01 3.72
N LYS A 170 2.68 -16.42 4.41
CA LYS A 170 3.97 -17.03 4.78
C LYS A 170 4.56 -16.35 6.02
N ALA A 171 5.63 -16.92 6.61
CA ALA A 171 6.46 -16.21 7.60
C ALA A 171 7.05 -14.92 6.98
N GLY A 172 7.25 -13.88 7.79
CA GLY A 172 7.66 -12.54 7.32
C GLY A 172 6.53 -11.66 6.79
N TYR A 173 5.30 -12.18 6.69
CA TYR A 173 4.12 -11.40 6.30
C TYR A 173 3.50 -10.73 7.53
N LEU A 174 4.00 -9.54 7.84
CA LEU A 174 3.59 -8.72 8.99
C LEU A 174 2.31 -7.92 8.70
N SER A 175 1.63 -7.50 9.77
CA SER A 175 0.58 -6.47 9.68
C SER A 175 1.19 -5.09 9.42
N THR A 176 0.36 -4.11 9.00
CA THR A 176 0.81 -2.73 8.73
C THR A 176 1.52 -2.12 9.95
N ILE A 177 0.95 -2.28 11.15
CA ILE A 177 1.49 -1.74 12.40
C ILE A 177 2.83 -2.39 12.79
N GLU A 178 2.94 -3.72 12.68
CA GLU A 178 4.21 -4.43 12.90
C GLU A 178 5.26 -3.95 11.90
N SER A 179 4.88 -3.84 10.62
CA SER A 179 5.79 -3.39 9.57
C SER A 179 6.31 -1.97 9.84
N ILE A 180 5.45 -1.06 10.28
CA ILE A 180 5.84 0.30 10.68
C ILE A 180 6.82 0.25 11.86
N VAL A 181 6.51 -0.50 12.92
CA VAL A 181 7.39 -0.60 14.10
C VAL A 181 8.76 -1.14 13.73
N TYR A 182 8.83 -2.25 12.99
CA TYR A 182 10.11 -2.84 12.60
C TYR A 182 10.88 -1.93 11.64
N ALA A 183 10.22 -1.25 10.70
CA ALA A 183 10.87 -0.29 9.82
C ALA A 183 11.43 0.90 10.60
N LEU A 184 10.66 1.47 11.54
CA LEU A 184 11.13 2.58 12.37
C LEU A 184 12.29 2.17 13.28
N LYS A 185 12.31 0.94 13.79
CA LYS A 185 13.42 0.43 14.60
C LYS A 185 14.71 0.25 13.81
N GLY A 186 14.61 -0.19 12.55
CA GLY A 186 15.80 -0.36 11.70
C GLY A 186 16.27 0.94 11.04
N VAL A 187 15.37 1.90 10.81
CA VAL A 187 15.71 3.24 10.26
C VAL A 187 16.15 4.23 11.35
N GLY A 188 15.60 4.12 12.56
CA GLY A 188 15.70 5.14 13.60
C GLY A 188 17.01 5.10 14.39
N GLU A 189 17.48 6.28 14.79
CA GLU A 189 18.57 6.44 15.76
C GLU A 189 18.02 6.51 17.20
N GLU A 190 18.68 5.75 18.09
CA GLU A 190 18.75 5.84 19.57
C GLU A 190 17.47 5.78 20.44
N ASP A 191 16.29 6.25 20.03
CA ASP A 191 15.07 6.23 20.87
C ASP A 191 13.92 5.39 20.27
N CYS A 192 13.97 4.09 20.56
CA CYS A 192 12.95 3.11 20.14
C CYS A 192 12.06 2.61 21.30
N GLU A 193 12.23 3.16 22.51
CA GLU A 193 11.61 2.59 23.73
C GLU A 193 10.08 2.60 23.68
N GLY A 194 9.46 3.56 22.98
CA GLY A 194 8.01 3.63 22.82
C GLY A 194 7.41 2.68 21.79
N LEU A 195 8.22 2.11 20.88
CA LEU A 195 7.71 1.29 19.78
C LEU A 195 7.31 -0.12 20.22
N ASP A 196 7.96 -0.67 21.25
CA ASP A 196 7.58 -1.96 21.82
C ASP A 196 6.22 -1.89 22.50
N HIS A 197 5.92 -0.80 23.20
CA HIS A 197 4.59 -0.58 23.80
C HIS A 197 3.46 -0.58 22.76
N LEU A 198 3.73 -0.13 21.54
CA LEU A 198 2.75 -0.20 20.46
C LEU A 198 2.44 -1.66 20.05
N LEU A 199 3.46 -2.52 20.06
CA LEU A 199 3.29 -3.95 19.82
C LEU A 199 2.58 -4.64 20.99
N ASP A 200 2.86 -4.27 22.23
CA ASP A 200 2.18 -4.79 23.42
C ASP A 200 0.67 -4.49 23.37
N VAL A 201 0.31 -3.25 23.05
CA VAL A 201 -1.09 -2.83 22.89
C VAL A 201 -1.74 -3.57 21.72
N PHE A 202 -1.02 -3.73 20.62
CA PHE A 202 -1.51 -4.50 19.46
C PHE A 202 -1.75 -5.96 19.82
N GLU A 203 -0.84 -6.61 20.53
CA GLU A 203 -1.00 -7.99 21.03
C GLU A 203 -2.24 -8.13 21.91
N SER A 204 -2.44 -7.21 22.86
CA SER A 204 -3.62 -7.20 23.72
C SER A 204 -4.92 -7.10 22.90
N MET A 205 -4.95 -6.21 21.90
CA MET A 205 -6.09 -6.06 21.00
C MET A 205 -6.37 -7.34 20.20
N VAL A 206 -5.31 -8.00 19.69
CA VAL A 206 -5.44 -9.27 18.95
C VAL A 206 -5.98 -10.37 19.87
N GLY A 207 -5.51 -10.45 21.12
CA GLY A 207 -6.03 -11.36 22.13
C GLY A 207 -7.52 -11.17 22.41
N ASP A 208 -7.97 -9.92 22.49
CA ASP A 208 -9.40 -9.59 22.64
C ASP A 208 -10.23 -10.01 21.42
N GLN A 209 -9.72 -9.79 20.20
CA GLN A 209 -10.38 -10.23 18.96
C GLN A 209 -10.53 -11.75 18.90
N ARG A 210 -9.51 -12.50 19.32
CA ARG A 210 -9.57 -13.96 19.43
C ARG A 210 -10.65 -14.40 20.41
N ARG A 211 -10.67 -13.84 21.62
CA ARG A 211 -11.69 -14.14 22.64
C ARG A 211 -13.11 -13.92 22.11
N CYS A 212 -13.37 -12.77 21.49
CA CYS A 212 -14.68 -12.45 20.92
C CYS A 212 -15.08 -13.42 19.78
N LYS A 213 -14.13 -13.80 18.92
CA LYS A 213 -14.37 -14.76 17.84
C LYS A 213 -14.75 -16.13 18.40
N ASP A 214 -14.03 -16.61 19.41
CA ASP A 214 -14.29 -17.90 20.05
C ASP A 214 -15.65 -17.93 20.75
N GLU A 215 -16.01 -16.86 21.47
CA GLU A 215 -17.32 -16.69 22.08
C GLU A 215 -18.46 -16.71 21.06
N ARG A 216 -18.28 -16.09 19.89
CA ARG A 216 -19.27 -16.12 18.80
C ARG A 216 -19.44 -17.51 18.19
N LEU A 217 -18.38 -18.31 18.17
CA LEU A 217 -18.39 -19.66 17.61
C LEU A 217 -18.88 -20.72 18.60
N LYS A 218 -19.01 -20.39 19.89
CA LYS A 218 -19.63 -21.30 20.86
C LYS A 218 -21.10 -21.53 20.49
N PRO A 219 -21.56 -22.79 20.38
CA PRO A 219 -22.96 -23.06 20.13
C PRO A 219 -23.78 -22.47 21.26
N LYS A 220 -24.90 -21.79 20.93
CA LYS A 220 -25.90 -21.43 21.93
C LYS A 220 -26.39 -22.74 22.54
N SER A 221 -25.94 -23.05 23.75
CA SER A 221 -26.51 -24.14 24.53
C SER A 221 -28.00 -23.84 24.68
N LEU A 222 -28.84 -24.64 24.01
CA LEU A 222 -30.27 -24.67 24.27
C LEU A 222 -30.44 -25.02 25.75
N GLN A 223 -30.81 -24.03 26.55
CA GLN A 223 -31.29 -24.28 27.90
C GLN A 223 -32.65 -24.96 27.73
N LEU A 224 -32.68 -26.26 28.01
CA LEU A 224 -33.90 -27.05 28.21
C LEU A 224 -34.47 -26.77 29.61
#